data_AF-X1T453-F1
#
_entry.id   AF-X1T453-F1
#
_cell.length_a   1.000
_cell.length_b   1.000
_cell.length_c   1.000
_cell.angle_alpha   90.00
_cell.angle_beta   90.00
_cell.angle_gamma   90.00
#
_symmetry.space_group_name_H-M   'P 1'
#
loop_
_entity.id
_entity.type
_entity.pdbx_description
1 polymer ?
#
loop_
_entity_poly.entity_id
_entity_poly.type
_entity_poly.pdbx_seq_one_letter_code
_entity_poly.pdbx_strand_id
1 'polypeptide(L)' 'VLSIDEMTRLSEIGGIEHYYRHQIKTKGGVILTVDIDEKNFTAEKAAPILLKKALEADKILAL' A
#
# COMPACT_ATOMS: atom_id res chain seq x y z
N VAL A 1 -7.45 -4.81 -5.80
CA VAL A 1 -6.14 -5.27 -5.29
C VAL A 1 -5.74 -6.48 -6.11
N LEU A 2 -4.48 -6.58 -6.51
CA LEU A 2 -3.93 -7.67 -7.32
C LEU A 2 -3.27 -8.74 -6.45
N SER A 3 -2.42 -8.33 -5.50
CA SER A 3 -1.79 -9.21 -4.52
C SER A 3 -1.62 -8.48 -3.19
N ILE A 4 -1.48 -9.27 -2.12
CA ILE A 4 -1.10 -8.81 -0.79
C ILE A 4 -0.03 -9.78 -0.29
N ASP A 5 1.14 -9.25 0.03
CA ASP A 5 2.27 -10.01 0.56
C ASP A 5 2.56 -9.54 1.98
N GLU A 6 2.61 -10.45 2.94
CA GLU A 6 3.08 -10.15 4.29
C GLU A 6 4.61 -10.09 4.28
N MET A 7 5.14 -9.02 4.86
CA MET A 7 6.57 -8.77 4.91
C MET A 7 6.99 -8.37 6.32
N THR A 8 8.25 -8.67 6.64
CA THR A 8 8.89 -8.24 7.87
C THR A 8 10.09 -7.37 7.54
N ARG A 9 10.35 -6.36 8.37
CA ARG A 9 11.57 -5.56 8.35
C ARG A 9 12.12 -5.40 9.76
N LEU A 10 13.41 -5.17 9.85
CA LEU A 10 14.04 -4.70 11.10
C LEU A 10 13.70 -3.22 11.28
N SER A 11 13.15 -2.88 12.44
CA SER A 11 12.97 -1.49 12.84
C SER A 11 14.29 -0.89 13.32
N GLU A 12 14.37 0.43 13.27
CA GLU A 12 15.58 1.17 13.66
C GLU A 12 15.96 0.97 15.14
N ILE A 13 15.01 0.56 15.98
CA ILE A 13 15.21 0.27 17.42
C ILE A 13 15.48 -1.22 17.71
N GLY A 14 15.68 -2.06 16.68
CA GLY A 14 16.03 -3.47 16.84
C GLY A 14 14.85 -4.43 17.03
N GLY A 15 13.63 -4.02 16.68
CA GLY A 15 12.45 -4.88 16.66
C GLY A 15 12.13 -5.44 15.28
N ILE A 16 11.31 -6.49 15.20
CA ILE A 16 10.71 -6.95 13.94
C ILE A 16 9.39 -6.20 13.74
N GLU A 17 9.24 -5.54 12.59
CA GLU A 17 8.00 -4.90 12.17
C GLU A 17 7.36 -5.66 11.01
N HIS A 18 6.06 -5.94 11.14
CA HIS A 18 5.25 -6.50 10.08
C HIS A 18 4.61 -5.38 9.23
N TYR A 19 4.62 -5.57 7.92
CA TYR A 19 3.92 -4.72 6.98
C TYR A 19 3.37 -5.54 5.82
N TYR A 20 2.34 -5.03 5.18
CA TYR A 20 1.59 -5.71 4.13
C TYR A 20 1.74 -4.94 2.84
N ARG A 21 2.45 -5.53 1.89
CA ARG A 21 2.66 -4.97 0.56
C ARG A 21 1.46 -5.25 -0.32
N HIS A 22 0.73 -4.20 -0.68
CA HIS A 22 -0.41 -4.27 -1.57
C HIS A 22 0.01 -3.91 -2.98
N GLN A 23 -0.24 -4.80 -3.94
CA GLN A 23 -0.25 -4.41 -5.34
C GLN A 23 -1.66 -4.00 -5.74
N ILE A 24 -1.82 -2.79 -6.28
CA ILE A 24 -3.10 -2.28 -6.75
C ILE A 24 -2.98 -1.82 -8.20
N LYS A 25 -4.02 -2.09 -8.98
CA LYS A 25 -4.19 -1.51 -10.32
C LYS A 25 -5.07 -0.27 -10.19
N THR A 26 -4.58 0.88 -10.65
CA THR A 26 -5.35 2.12 -10.69
C THR A 26 -6.35 2.13 -11.83
N LYS A 27 -7.25 3.13 -11.87
CA LYS A 27 -8.20 3.25 -12.99
C LYS A 27 -7.49 3.62 -14.29
N GLY A 28 -6.39 4.39 -14.21
CA GLY A 28 -5.51 4.70 -15.33
C GLY A 28 -4.67 3.51 -15.83
N GLY A 29 -4.78 2.33 -15.21
CA GLY A 29 -4.09 1.12 -15.64
C GLY A 29 -2.68 0.94 -15.05
N VAL A 30 -2.26 1.82 -14.14
CA VAL A 30 -0.96 1.74 -13.48
C VAL A 30 -0.97 0.68 -12.39
N ILE A 31 0.09 -0.11 -12.28
CA ILE A 31 0.30 -1.03 -11.16
C ILE A 31 1.16 -0.32 -10.12
N LEU A 32 0.62 -0.15 -8.92
CA LEU A 32 1.31 0.45 -7.77
C LEU A 32 1.57 -0.60 -6.72
N THR A 33 2.73 -0.46 -6.06
CA THR A 33 3.05 -1.19 -4.84
C THR A 33 2.92 -0.23 -3.67
N VAL A 34 2.08 -0.57 -2.70
CA VAL A 34 1.80 0.24 -1.51
C VAL A 34 2.06 -0.59 -0.27
N ASP A 35 3.04 -0.18 0.53
CA ASP A 35 3.36 -0.83 1.79
C ASP A 35 2.48 -0.25 2.91
N ILE A 36 1.78 -1.13 3.63
CA ILE A 36 0.88 -0.76 4.73
C ILE A 36 1.40 -1.40 6.02
N ASP A 37 1.75 -0.59 7.03
CA ASP A 37 2.12 -1.11 8.35
C ASP A 37 0.99 -1.98 8.93
N GLU A 38 1.33 -3.04 9.68
CA GLU A 38 0.37 -3.94 10.31
C GLU A 38 -0.74 -3.23 11.11
N LYS A 39 -0.40 -2.18 11.86
CA LYS A 39 -1.36 -1.36 12.64
C LYS A 39 -2.47 -0.69 11.80
N ASN A 40 -2.25 -0.62 10.49
CA ASN A 40 -3.14 -0.02 9.49
C ASN A 40 -3.72 -1.08 8.54
N PHE A 41 -3.38 -2.35 8.71
CA PHE A 41 -3.91 -3.47 7.93
C PHE A 41 -5.31 -3.89 8.41
N THR A 42 -6.24 -2.94 8.41
CA THR A 42 -7.67 -3.19 8.61
C THR A 42 -8.45 -2.61 7.44
N ALA A 43 -9.63 -3.16 7.13
CA ALA A 43 -10.43 -2.68 6.01
C ALA A 43 -10.73 -1.17 6.11
N GLU A 44 -10.99 -0.67 7.32
CA GLU A 44 -11.30 0.73 7.60
C GLU A 44 -10.12 1.68 7.37
N LYS A 45 -8.88 1.22 7.59
CA LYS A 45 -7.66 2.04 7.45
C LYS A 45 -6.96 1.83 6.12
N ALA A 46 -6.85 0.59 5.65
CA ALA A 46 -6.16 0.24 4.41
C ALA A 46 -6.91 0.76 3.17
N ALA A 47 -8.24 0.63 3.13
CA ALA A 47 -9.03 1.09 1.98
C ALA A 47 -8.83 2.58 1.63
N PRO A 48 -8.91 3.54 2.58
CA PRO A 48 -8.65 4.94 2.27
C PRO A 48 -7.19 5.23 1.90
N ILE A 49 -6.21 4.50 2.46
CA ILE A 49 -4.79 4.63 2.10
C ILE A 49 -4.56 4.21 0.63
N LEU A 50 -5.06 3.03 0.25
CA LEU A 50 -4.93 2.50 -1.11
C LEU A 50 -5.65 3.39 -2.13
N LEU A 51 -6.86 3.86 -1.80
CA LEU A 51 -7.61 4.75 -2.67
C LEU A 51 -6.87 6.07 -2.90
N LYS A 52 -6.34 6.70 -1.84
CA LYS A 52 -5.58 7.94 -1.96
C LYS A 52 -4.37 7.75 -2.87
N LYS A 53 -3.60 6.67 -2.68
CA LYS A 53 -2.43 6.35 -3.51
C LYS A 53 -2.79 6.11 -4.98
N ALA A 54 -3.89 5.41 -5.24
CA ALA A 54 -4.38 5.21 -6.60
C ALA A 54 -4.76 6.53 -7.28
N LEU A 55 -5.46 7.42 -6.58
CA LEU A 55 -5.85 8.74 -7.09
C LEU A 55 -4.65 9.65 -7.34
N GLU A 56 -3.64 9.63 -6.46
CA GLU A 56 -2.40 10.39 -6.64
C GLU A 56 -1.64 9.93 -7.90
N ALA A 57 -1.53 8.62 -8.13
CA ALA A 57 -0.89 8.08 -9.31
C ALA A 57 -1.66 8.39 -10.61
N ASP A 58 -3.00 8.26 -10.59
CA ASP A 58 -3.83 8.60 -11.75
C ASP A 58 -3.74 10.10 -12.10
N LYS A 59 -3.56 10.98 -11.10
CA LYS A 59 -3.32 12.42 -11.33
C LYS A 59 -1.96 12.69 -11.98
N ILE A 60 -0.92 11.96 -11.61
CA ILE A 60 0.41 12.10 -12.21
C ILE A 60 0.38 11.66 -13.67
N LEU A 61 -0.37 10.60 -14.00
CA LEU A 61 -0.47 10.11 -15.38
C LEU A 61 -1.36 10.97 -16.29
N ALA A 62 -2.26 11.78 -15.71
CA ALA A 62 -3.14 12.67 -16.45
C ALA A 62 -2.50 14.03 -16.82
N LEU A 63 -1.26 14.29 -16.38
CA LEU A 63 -0.43 15.45 -16.73
C LEU A 63 0.46 15.15 -17.94
#